data_AF-A0A961AMG8-F1
#
_entry.id   AF-A0A961AMG8-F1
#
_cell.length_a   1.000
_cell.length_b   1.000
_cell.length_c   1.000
_cell.angle_alpha   90.00
_cell.angle_beta   90.00
_cell.angle_gamma   90.00
#
_symmetry.space_group_name_H-M   'P 1'
#
loop_
_entity.id
_entity.type
_entity.pdbx_description
1 polymer ?
#
loop_
_entity_poly.entity_id
_entity_poly.type
_entity_poly.pdbx_seq_one_letter_code
_entity_poly.pdbx_strand_id
1 'polypeptide(L)'
;MWAELTHPRHVEFYREFHEGRHERDEDWMPMVRAVEHLRSQNYAAELFAFTSLAHFQVTTAPSYSEQQGHACVGITWDFRNRLFGMAFWELDRPNGDSQKDIIRCIEKEFPSAVDALILRLGHS
;
A
#
# COMPACT_ATOMS: atom_id res chain seq x y z
N MET A 1 -2.52 5.91 -9.75
CA MET A 1 -1.20 6.08 -10.41
C MET A 1 -0.43 4.80 -10.25
N TRP A 2 0.19 4.28 -11.31
CA TRP A 2 1.15 3.17 -11.23
C TRP A 2 2.57 3.71 -11.51
N ALA A 3 3.53 3.44 -10.63
CA ALA A 3 4.92 3.89 -10.78
C ALA A 3 5.86 3.04 -9.90
N GLU A 4 7.17 3.25 -10.01
CA GLU A 4 8.14 2.73 -9.06
C GLU A 4 7.79 3.16 -7.63
N LEU A 5 7.93 2.28 -6.64
CA LEU A 5 7.56 2.60 -5.25
C LEU A 5 8.31 3.84 -4.74
N THR A 6 9.55 4.05 -5.17
CA THR A 6 10.38 5.21 -4.82
C THR A 6 9.83 6.55 -5.33
N HIS A 7 8.89 6.55 -6.30
CA HIS A 7 8.39 7.76 -6.94
C HIS A 7 7.72 8.72 -5.92
N PRO A 8 8.13 10.00 -5.86
CA PRO A 8 7.68 10.93 -4.81
C PRO A 8 6.17 11.19 -4.84
N ARG A 9 5.56 11.05 -6.02
CA ARG A 9 4.13 11.33 -6.22
C ARG A 9 3.19 10.45 -5.39
N HIS A 10 3.64 9.29 -4.92
CA HIS A 10 2.87 8.47 -3.99
C HIS A 10 2.60 9.19 -2.67
N VAL A 11 3.62 9.87 -2.12
CA VAL A 11 3.50 10.63 -0.87
C VAL A 11 2.73 11.92 -1.11
N GLU A 12 3.07 12.65 -2.17
CA GLU A 12 2.40 13.90 -2.52
C GLU A 12 0.90 13.72 -2.73
N PHE A 13 0.48 12.62 -3.38
CA PHE A 13 -0.93 12.30 -3.54
C PHE A 13 -1.66 12.24 -2.20
N TYR A 14 -1.10 11.56 -1.20
CA TYR A 14 -1.75 11.46 0.12
C TYR A 14 -1.70 12.76 0.91
N ARG A 15 -0.66 13.58 0.73
CA ARG A 15 -0.60 14.91 1.33
C ARG A 15 -1.70 15.81 0.75
N GLU A 16 -1.82 15.88 -0.57
CA GLU A 16 -2.88 16.63 -1.24
C GLU A 16 -4.27 16.08 -0.90
N PHE A 17 -4.41 14.75 -0.81
CA PHE A 17 -5.66 14.11 -0.43
C PHE A 17 -6.06 14.47 1.02
N HIS A 18 -5.10 14.54 1.94
CA HIS A 18 -5.33 15.01 3.29
C HIS A 18 -5.73 16.49 3.33
N GLU A 19 -5.01 17.35 2.60
CA GLU A 19 -5.27 18.80 2.55
C GLU A 19 -6.63 19.13 1.92
N GLY A 20 -7.08 18.36 0.92
CA GLY A 20 -8.35 18.56 0.22
C GLY A 20 -9.58 17.97 0.92
N ARG A 21 -9.40 17.15 1.97
CA ARG A 21 -10.50 16.58 2.76
C ARG A 21 -10.77 17.47 3.97
N HIS A 22 -11.95 18.07 4.01
CA HIS A 22 -12.35 19.01 5.08
C HIS A 22 -13.44 18.46 6.01
N GLU A 23 -13.76 17.16 5.93
CA GLU A 23 -14.60 16.54 6.93
C GLU A 23 -13.86 16.52 8.27
N ARG A 24 -14.53 17.00 9.34
CA ARG A 24 -13.94 17.00 10.68
C ARG A 24 -13.59 15.54 11.02
N ASP A 25 -12.35 15.33 11.43
CA ASP A 25 -11.79 14.05 11.91
C ASP A 25 -11.23 13.08 10.84
N GLU A 26 -11.18 13.47 9.56
CA GLU A 26 -10.47 12.71 8.52
C GLU A 26 -8.94 12.94 8.54
N ASP A 27 -8.25 12.26 9.48
CA ASP A 27 -6.79 12.25 9.55
C ASP A 27 -6.19 11.20 8.59
N TRP A 28 -5.65 11.68 7.46
CA TRP A 28 -5.00 10.86 6.42
C TRP A 28 -3.46 10.89 6.49
N MET A 29 -2.88 11.63 7.44
CA MET A 29 -1.43 11.67 7.63
C MET A 29 -0.79 10.31 7.95
N PRO A 30 -1.48 9.34 8.59
CA PRO A 30 -0.97 7.98 8.71
C PRO A 30 -0.62 7.34 7.36
N MET A 31 -1.42 7.54 6.31
CA MET A 31 -1.10 7.04 4.97
C MET A 31 0.15 7.70 4.40
N VAL A 32 0.33 9.02 4.62
CA VAL A 32 1.56 9.74 4.21
C VAL A 32 2.79 9.07 4.83
N ARG A 33 2.77 8.84 6.15
CA ARG A 33 3.89 8.23 6.88
C ARG A 33 4.11 6.77 6.51
N ALA A 34 3.03 6.02 6.26
CA ALA A 34 3.10 4.64 5.79
C ALA A 34 3.83 4.54 4.44
N VAL A 35 3.49 5.40 3.48
CA VAL A 35 4.14 5.42 2.16
C VAL A 35 5.59 5.92 2.26
N GLU A 36 5.87 6.92 3.11
CA GLU A 36 7.25 7.36 3.37
C GLU A 36 8.12 6.24 3.96
N HIS A 37 7.58 5.48 4.92
CA HIS A 37 8.25 4.30 5.48
C HIS A 37 8.62 3.31 4.38
N LEU A 38 7.65 2.89 3.57
CA LEU A 38 7.84 1.92 2.48
C LEU A 38 8.89 2.41 1.46
N ARG A 39 8.88 3.70 1.10
CA ARG A 39 9.85 4.31 0.18
C ARG A 39 11.28 4.33 0.69
N SER A 40 11.45 4.36 2.00
CA SER A 40 12.77 4.40 2.65
C SER A 40 13.41 3.02 2.81
N GLN A 41 12.69 1.94 2.51
CA GLN A 41 13.20 0.58 2.65
C GLN A 41 14.10 0.17 1.49
N ASN A 42 15.04 -0.73 1.76
CA ASN A 42 16.00 -1.23 0.77
C ASN A 42 15.31 -1.91 -0.43
N TYR A 43 14.18 -2.59 -0.21
CA TYR A 43 13.42 -3.24 -1.26
C TYR A 43 12.71 -2.26 -2.21
N ALA A 44 12.65 -0.97 -1.88
CA ALA A 44 11.78 -0.03 -2.59
C ALA A 44 12.17 0.19 -4.05
N ALA A 45 13.46 0.07 -4.37
CA ALA A 45 13.96 0.24 -5.73
C ALA A 45 13.55 -0.90 -6.69
N GLU A 46 13.13 -2.04 -6.15
CA GLU A 46 12.78 -3.25 -6.93
C GLU A 46 11.27 -3.43 -7.07
N LEU A 47 10.48 -2.58 -6.42
CA LEU A 47 9.03 -2.70 -6.35
C LEU A 47 8.34 -1.51 -7.02
N PHE A 48 7.11 -1.77 -7.42
CA PHE A 48 6.19 -0.81 -7.99
C PHE A 48 5.01 -0.62 -7.04
N ALA A 49 4.29 0.48 -7.26
CA ALA A 49 3.13 0.79 -6.45
C ALA A 49 2.01 1.38 -7.28
N PHE A 50 0.79 1.11 -6.81
CA PHE A 50 -0.42 1.75 -7.26
C PHE A 50 -1.07 2.57 -6.15
N THR A 51 -1.30 3.86 -6.41
CA THR A 51 -1.97 4.77 -5.48
C THR A 51 -3.35 5.17 -5.97
N SER A 52 -4.37 5.03 -5.12
CA SER A 52 -5.72 5.49 -5.38
C SER A 52 -6.53 5.70 -4.10
N LEU A 53 -7.02 6.93 -3.88
CA LEU A 53 -7.90 7.27 -2.74
C LEU A 53 -7.36 6.67 -1.42
N ALA A 54 -8.20 5.92 -0.70
CA ALA A 54 -7.87 5.26 0.57
C ALA A 54 -7.01 3.99 0.44
N HIS A 55 -6.53 3.65 -0.76
CA HIS A 55 -5.86 2.40 -1.06
C HIS A 55 -4.49 2.62 -1.71
N PHE A 56 -3.49 1.97 -1.14
CA PHE A 56 -2.15 1.88 -1.67
C PHE A 56 -1.80 0.42 -1.91
N GLN A 57 -1.19 0.12 -3.03
CA GLN A 57 -0.77 -1.23 -3.39
C GLN A 57 0.73 -1.20 -3.66
N VAL A 58 1.44 -2.19 -3.15
CA VAL A 58 2.83 -2.49 -3.52
C VAL A 58 2.85 -3.80 -4.27
N THR A 59 3.64 -3.90 -5.33
CA THR A 59 3.65 -5.05 -6.23
C THR A 59 4.98 -5.20 -6.94
N THR A 60 5.25 -6.40 -7.44
CA THR A 60 6.37 -6.66 -8.35
C THR A 60 6.05 -6.32 -9.80
N ALA A 61 4.79 -6.02 -10.14
CA ALA A 61 4.38 -5.73 -11.51
C ALA A 61 4.78 -4.30 -11.94
N PRO A 62 5.53 -4.12 -13.04
CA PRO A 62 5.97 -2.80 -13.50
C PRO A 62 4.84 -1.93 -14.05
N SER A 63 3.77 -2.57 -14.53
CA SER A 63 2.59 -1.89 -15.07
C SER A 63 1.33 -2.73 -14.87
N TYR A 64 0.15 -2.08 -14.99
CA TYR A 64 -1.13 -2.79 -14.94
C TYR A 64 -1.29 -3.83 -16.06
N SER A 65 -0.78 -3.55 -17.26
CA SER A 65 -0.78 -4.49 -18.38
C SER A 65 0.07 -5.73 -18.14
N GLU A 66 1.05 -5.62 -17.23
CA GLU A 66 1.99 -6.68 -16.88
C GLU A 66 1.67 -7.30 -15.51
N GLN A 67 0.44 -7.17 -15.00
CA GLN A 67 0.08 -7.67 -13.67
C GLN A 67 0.01 -9.20 -13.57
N GLN A 68 -0.08 -9.92 -14.69
CA GLN A 68 -0.17 -11.38 -14.71
C GLN A 68 1.12 -12.01 -14.19
N GLY A 69 1.02 -12.98 -13.28
CA GLY A 69 2.14 -13.67 -12.64
C GLY A 69 2.73 -12.93 -11.44
N HIS A 70 2.24 -11.73 -11.12
CA HIS A 70 2.77 -10.91 -10.04
C HIS A 70 1.93 -11.02 -8.76
N ALA A 71 2.54 -10.62 -7.65
CA ALA A 71 1.88 -10.53 -6.36
C ALA A 71 1.75 -9.07 -5.92
N CYS A 72 0.84 -8.83 -4.97
CA CYS A 72 0.54 -7.51 -4.45
C CYS A 72 0.27 -7.56 -2.94
N VAL A 73 0.70 -6.50 -2.24
CA VAL A 73 0.23 -6.15 -0.91
C VAL A 73 -0.60 -4.88 -1.00
N GLY A 74 -1.87 -4.98 -0.64
CA GLY A 74 -2.77 -3.83 -0.47
C GLY A 74 -2.73 -3.29 0.94
N ILE A 75 -2.79 -1.98 1.06
CA ILE A 75 -2.75 -1.22 2.31
C ILE A 75 -3.89 -0.21 2.27
N THR A 76 -4.73 -0.24 3.29
CA THR A 76 -5.83 0.70 3.50
C THR A 76 -5.74 1.34 4.87
N TRP A 77 -6.29 2.55 4.99
CA TRP A 77 -6.43 3.25 6.26
C TRP A 77 -7.89 3.50 6.58
N ASP A 78 -8.32 3.04 7.75
CA ASP A 78 -9.60 3.35 8.34
C ASP A 78 -9.39 4.49 9.35
N PHE A 79 -9.68 5.73 8.92
CA PHE A 79 -9.52 6.91 9.77
C PHE A 79 -10.48 6.92 10.97
N ARG A 80 -11.64 6.25 10.87
CA ARG A 80 -12.65 6.24 11.94
C ARG A 80 -12.16 5.39 13.13
N ASN A 81 -11.58 4.23 12.83
CA ASN A 81 -11.06 3.32 13.84
C ASN A 81 -9.55 3.52 14.10
N ARG A 82 -8.90 4.37 13.32
CA ARG A 82 -7.44 4.60 13.33
C ARG A 82 -6.64 3.30 13.16
N LEU A 83 -7.01 2.49 12.17
CA LEU A 83 -6.38 1.21 11.87
C LEU A 83 -5.94 1.10 10.42
N PHE A 84 -4.78 0.47 10.22
CA PHE A 84 -4.38 -0.04 8.92
C PHE A 84 -5.01 -1.39 8.66
N GLY A 85 -5.44 -1.62 7.42
CA GLY A 85 -5.76 -2.94 6.87
C GLY A 85 -4.73 -3.30 5.81
N MET A 86 -4.20 -4.52 5.88
CA MET A 86 -3.23 -5.01 4.90
C MET A 86 -3.58 -6.42 4.45
N ALA A 87 -3.41 -6.71 3.17
CA ALA A 87 -3.65 -8.04 2.62
C ALA A 87 -2.66 -8.33 1.49
N PHE A 88 -2.28 -9.59 1.36
CA PHE A 88 -1.46 -10.10 0.25
C PHE A 88 -2.34 -10.90 -0.72
N TRP A 89 -2.12 -10.77 -2.02
CA TRP A 89 -2.75 -11.62 -3.05
C TRP A 89 -1.90 -11.70 -4.33
N GLU A 90 -2.14 -12.75 -5.11
CA GLU A 90 -1.63 -12.90 -6.48
C GLU A 90 -2.55 -12.18 -7.47
N LEU A 91 -1.99 -11.44 -8.41
CA LEU A 91 -2.69 -10.66 -9.44
C LEU A 91 -3.20 -11.54 -10.61
N ASP A 92 -2.94 -12.85 -10.57
CA ASP A 92 -3.27 -13.83 -11.63
C ASP A 92 -4.73 -14.27 -11.70
N ARG A 93 -5.58 -13.84 -10.75
CA ARG A 93 -6.94 -14.37 -10.65
C ARG A 93 -7.99 -13.33 -11.04
N PRO A 94 -8.63 -13.47 -12.21
CA PRO A 94 -9.83 -12.70 -12.51
C PRO A 94 -10.94 -13.18 -11.56
N ASN A 95 -11.31 -12.31 -10.61
CA ASN A 95 -12.49 -12.45 -9.74
C ASN A 95 -12.57 -13.69 -8.83
N GLY A 96 -11.55 -13.98 -7.99
CA GLY A 96 -11.69 -15.09 -7.03
C GLY A 96 -10.81 -15.00 -5.79
N ASP A 97 -11.35 -14.40 -4.73
CA ASP A 97 -11.24 -14.86 -3.34
C ASP A 97 -9.88 -15.39 -2.84
N SER A 98 -8.80 -14.62 -3.03
CA SER A 98 -7.51 -14.90 -2.38
C SER A 98 -7.13 -13.90 -1.31
N GLN A 99 -8.07 -13.10 -0.80
CA GLN A 99 -7.88 -12.23 0.36
C GLN A 99 -7.85 -13.10 1.64
N LYS A 100 -6.85 -13.97 1.76
CA LYS A 100 -6.85 -15.05 2.76
C LYS A 100 -6.54 -14.57 4.17
N ASP A 101 -5.86 -13.43 4.35
CA ASP A 101 -5.56 -12.90 5.67
C ASP A 101 -5.49 -11.36 5.61
N ILE A 102 -6.50 -10.69 6.18
CA ILE A 102 -6.44 -9.24 6.42
C ILE A 102 -5.75 -9.01 7.76
N ILE A 103 -4.51 -8.54 7.72
CA ILE A 103 -3.81 -8.06 8.91
C ILE A 103 -4.36 -6.67 9.23
N ARG A 104 -4.73 -6.45 10.49
CA ARG A 104 -5.08 -5.12 10.99
C ARG A 104 -4.11 -4.72 12.10
N CYS A 105 -3.66 -3.49 12.08
CA CYS A 105 -2.76 -2.98 13.10
C CYS A 105 -2.96 -1.48 13.33
N ILE A 106 -2.52 -1.00 14.48
CA ILE A 106 -2.40 0.44 14.72
C ILE A 106 -1.15 0.99 14.00
N GLU A 107 -1.09 2.31 13.87
CA GLU A 107 0.01 2.99 13.18
C GLU A 107 1.41 2.64 13.71
N LYS A 108 1.57 2.50 15.03
CA LYS A 108 2.86 2.11 15.65
C LYS A 108 3.37 0.75 15.15
N GLU A 109 2.48 -0.17 14.86
CA GLU A 109 2.79 -1.56 14.49
C GLU A 109 2.95 -1.73 12.98
N PHE A 110 2.53 -0.73 12.21
CA PHE A 110 2.52 -0.77 10.75
C PHE A 110 3.87 -1.12 10.14
N PRO A 111 5.01 -0.48 10.51
CA PRO A 111 6.31 -0.78 9.90
C PRO A 111 6.65 -2.27 9.93
N SER A 112 6.59 -2.89 11.11
CA SER A 112 6.86 -4.32 11.28
C SER A 112 5.88 -5.23 10.54
N ALA A 113 4.59 -4.88 10.55
CA ALA A 113 3.55 -5.71 9.95
C ALA A 113 3.59 -5.66 8.42
N VAL A 114 3.80 -4.47 7.83
CA VAL A 114 3.87 -4.30 6.38
C VAL A 114 5.15 -4.88 5.82
N ASP A 115 6.30 -4.67 6.46
CA ASP A 115 7.59 -5.16 5.95
C ASP A 115 7.60 -6.69 5.89
N ALA A 116 7.01 -7.37 6.89
CA ALA A 116 6.86 -8.82 6.88
C ALA A 116 6.00 -9.32 5.70
N LEU A 117 5.00 -8.55 5.26
CA LEU A 117 4.19 -8.87 4.09
C LEU A 117 4.95 -8.58 2.78
N ILE A 118 5.62 -7.43 2.69
CA ILE A 118 6.35 -7.02 1.49
C ILE A 118 7.51 -7.97 1.18
N LEU A 119 8.22 -8.46 2.20
CA LEU A 119 9.30 -9.43 1.99
C LEU A 119 8.82 -10.74 1.33
N ARG A 120 7.52 -11.06 1.42
CA ARG A 120 6.94 -12.23 0.70
C ARG A 120 6.87 -12.01 -0.81
N LEU A 121 6.81 -10.75 -1.28
CA LEU A 121 6.76 -10.43 -2.71
C LEU A 121 8.05 -10.84 -3.44
N GLY A 122 9.21 -10.74 -2.80
CA GLY A 122 10.51 -11.11 -3.39
C GLY A 122 10.84 -12.61 -3.37
N HIS A 123 9.96 -13.44 -2.80
CA HIS A 123 10.12 -14.89 -2.68
C HIS A 123 9.06 -15.69 -3.47
N SER A 124 8.29 -15.02 -4.34
CA SER A 124 7.22 -15.62 -5.15
C SER A 124 7.67 -15.88 -6.58
#